data_AF-A0AAV9C3B3-F1
#
_entry.id   AF-A0AAV9C3B3-F1
#
_cell.length_a   1.000
_cell.length_b   1.000
_cell.length_c   1.000
_cell.angle_alpha   90.00
_cell.angle_beta   90.00
_cell.angle_gamma   90.00
#
_symmetry.space_group_name_H-M   'P 1'
#
loop_
_entity.id
_entity.type
_entity.pdbx_description
1 polymer ?
#
loop_
_entity_poly.entity_id
_entity_poly.type
_entity_poly.pdbx_seq_one_letter_code
_entity_poly.pdbx_strand_id
1 'polypeptide(L)'
;MEAMQPVPEEPYEVTHDVHGCFDGPKNGRIRITQKAPKIFSGMCFHFSSYFSPDFKYLEELTLAAGGTIVKRNETPALNDTNAKQDSLKNFFVYCLDPPEGCNLTEVADVIQKRAEEAEVFGVKSGNQVIGHTWLLDSIAACKLQPVDC
;
A
#
# COMPACT_ATOMS: atom_id res chain seq x y z
N MET A 1 18.43 26.71 15.98
CA MET A 1 19.53 25.77 15.69
C MET A 1 20.69 26.15 16.59
N GLU A 2 20.99 25.34 17.61
CA GLU A 2 21.98 25.70 18.64
C GLU A 2 23.37 25.10 18.38
N ALA A 3 23.44 23.89 17.82
CA ALA A 3 24.69 23.16 17.66
C ALA A 3 25.64 23.75 16.59
N MET A 4 25.14 24.56 15.64
CA MET A 4 25.90 25.15 14.52
C MET A 4 26.72 24.14 13.67
N GLN A 5 26.46 22.84 13.82
CA GLN A 5 27.10 21.73 13.13
C GLN A 5 26.12 20.55 13.01
N PRO A 6 26.35 19.60 12.09
CA PRO A 6 25.58 18.36 12.05
C PRO A 6 25.65 17.62 13.38
N VAL A 7 24.51 17.11 13.83
CA VAL A 7 24.38 16.27 15.02
C VAL A 7 23.82 14.92 14.61
N PRO A 8 24.01 13.85 15.41
CA PRO A 8 23.39 12.56 15.13
C PRO A 8 21.89 12.69 14.94
N GLU A 9 21.34 12.10 13.87
CA GLU A 9 19.92 12.20 13.55
C GLU A 9 19.04 11.30 14.43
N GLU A 10 19.56 10.18 14.95
CA GLU A 10 18.76 9.17 15.66
C GLU A 10 17.94 9.70 16.85
N PRO A 11 18.42 10.63 17.70
CA PRO A 11 17.62 11.20 18.78
C PRO A 11 16.43 12.05 18.30
N TYR A 12 16.43 12.46 17.03
CA TYR A 12 15.41 13.29 16.40
C TYR A 12 14.57 12.52 15.37
N GLU A 13 14.81 11.21 15.24
CA GLU A 13 14.05 10.34 14.35
C GLU A 13 12.58 10.27 14.81
N VAL A 14 11.65 10.45 13.87
CA VAL A 14 10.21 10.39 14.16
C VAL A 14 9.83 8.97 14.59
N THR A 15 9.13 8.85 15.71
CA THR A 15 8.80 7.55 16.32
C THR A 15 7.36 7.09 16.08
N HIS A 16 6.43 8.01 15.83
CA HIS A 16 5.03 7.67 15.58
C HIS A 16 4.30 8.81 14.86
N ASP A 17 3.18 8.47 14.21
CA ASP A 17 2.26 9.44 13.61
C ASP A 17 0.93 9.53 14.38
N VAL A 18 0.04 10.40 13.90
CA VAL A 18 -1.30 10.61 14.47
C VAL A 18 -2.27 9.47 14.16
N HIS A 19 -1.88 8.53 13.30
CA HIS A 19 -2.69 7.37 12.87
C HIS A 19 -2.27 6.07 13.59
N GLY A 20 -1.29 6.13 14.50
CA GLY A 20 -0.88 5.00 15.33
C GLY A 20 0.14 4.06 14.69
N CYS A 21 0.83 4.48 13.63
CA CYS A 21 2.00 3.76 13.14
C CYS A 21 3.23 4.12 13.98
N PHE A 22 4.02 3.11 14.34
CA PHE A 22 5.20 3.25 15.21
C PHE A 22 6.48 2.80 14.50
N ASP A 23 7.58 3.48 14.83
CA ASP A 23 8.96 3.17 14.42
C ASP A 23 9.18 3.08 12.90
N GLY A 24 8.27 3.62 12.08
CA GLY A 24 8.34 3.56 10.63
C GLY A 24 9.69 3.96 10.02
N PRO A 25 10.16 5.20 10.27
CA PRO A 25 11.46 5.66 9.78
C PRO A 25 12.62 4.77 10.23
N LYS A 26 12.62 4.38 11.51
CA LYS A 26 13.63 3.50 12.11
C LYS A 26 13.63 2.11 11.47
N ASN A 27 12.45 1.52 11.25
CA ASN A 27 12.28 0.25 10.58
C ASN A 27 12.80 0.30 9.14
N GLY A 28 12.52 1.39 8.42
CA GLY A 28 13.04 1.64 7.08
C GLY A 28 14.56 1.73 7.05
N ARG A 29 15.15 2.51 7.96
CA ARG A 29 16.60 2.64 8.11
C ARG A 29 17.27 1.30 8.40
N ILE A 30 16.77 0.55 9.39
CA ILE A 30 17.28 -0.78 9.74
C ILE A 30 17.19 -1.74 8.56
N ARG A 31 16.07 -1.76 7.83
CA ARG A 31 15.86 -2.61 6.65
C ARG A 31 16.91 -2.34 5.57
N ILE A 32 17.24 -1.07 5.30
CA ILE A 32 18.29 -0.68 4.35
C ILE A 32 19.67 -1.14 4.86
N THR A 33 20.00 -0.87 6.13
CA THR A 33 21.26 -1.31 6.75
C THR A 33 21.46 -2.82 6.64
N GLN A 34 20.37 -3.59 6.80
CA GLN A 34 20.37 -5.05 6.70
C GLN A 34 20.31 -5.57 5.26
N LYS A 35 20.22 -4.69 4.25
CA LYS A 35 20.01 -5.06 2.83
C LYS A 35 18.78 -5.95 2.62
N ALA A 36 17.76 -5.80 3.46
CA ALA A 36 16.52 -6.55 3.35
C ALA A 36 15.66 -6.03 2.17
N PRO A 37 14.81 -6.87 1.57
CA PRO A 37 13.94 -6.46 0.47
C PRO A 37 12.99 -5.33 0.88
N LYS A 38 12.51 -4.55 -0.09
CA LYS A 38 11.48 -3.54 0.17
C LYS A 38 10.16 -4.20 0.62
N ILE A 39 9.30 -3.45 1.30
CA ILE A 39 8.11 -3.99 1.99
C ILE A 39 7.11 -4.66 1.03
N PHE A 40 7.03 -4.22 -0.22
CA PHE A 40 6.14 -4.77 -1.24
C PHE A 40 6.87 -5.57 -2.33
N SER A 41 8.13 -5.94 -2.09
CA SER A 41 8.89 -6.76 -3.05
C SER A 41 8.17 -8.08 -3.34
N GLY A 42 7.95 -8.39 -4.62
CA GLY A 42 7.23 -9.59 -5.05
C GLY A 42 5.70 -9.51 -4.92
N MET A 43 5.15 -8.32 -4.75
CA MET A 43 3.70 -8.08 -4.71
C MET A 43 3.24 -7.26 -5.92
N CYS A 44 2.04 -7.59 -6.40
CA CYS A 44 1.39 -6.91 -7.50
C CYS A 44 0.09 -6.24 -7.01
N PHE A 45 -0.18 -5.03 -7.48
CA PHE A 45 -1.31 -4.21 -7.05
C PHE A 45 -2.15 -3.77 -8.23
N HIS A 46 -3.45 -3.98 -8.13
CA HIS A 46 -4.45 -3.52 -9.07
C HIS A 46 -5.34 -2.50 -8.38
N PHE A 47 -5.34 -1.26 -8.84
CA PHE A 47 -6.17 -0.20 -8.26
C PHE A 47 -7.56 -0.19 -8.92
N SER A 48 -8.60 -0.07 -8.09
CA SER A 48 -9.98 0.13 -8.56
C SER A 48 -10.12 1.44 -9.36
N SER A 49 -11.21 1.58 -10.13
CA SER A 49 -11.48 2.82 -10.90
C SER A 49 -11.97 4.00 -10.05
N TYR A 50 -12.10 3.86 -8.73
CA TYR A 50 -12.70 4.86 -7.85
C TYR A 50 -11.71 5.86 -7.26
N PHE A 51 -10.42 5.77 -7.62
CA PHE A 51 -9.43 6.76 -7.21
C PHE A 51 -9.52 8.02 -8.07
N SER A 52 -9.60 9.19 -7.43
CA SER A 52 -9.41 10.48 -8.11
C SER A 52 -8.00 10.54 -8.71
N PRO A 53 -7.78 11.29 -9.82
CA PRO A 53 -6.43 11.57 -10.32
C PRO A 53 -5.44 12.08 -9.26
N ASP A 54 -5.93 12.74 -8.21
CA ASP A 54 -5.09 13.23 -7.10
C ASP A 54 -4.41 12.11 -6.31
N PHE A 55 -4.90 10.86 -6.42
CA PHE A 55 -4.33 9.69 -5.75
C PHE A 55 -3.18 9.03 -6.51
N LYS A 56 -2.65 9.66 -7.56
CA LYS A 56 -1.47 9.16 -8.28
C LYS A 56 -0.28 8.90 -7.35
N TYR A 57 -0.18 9.63 -6.23
CA TYR A 57 0.84 9.38 -5.22
C TYR A 57 0.79 7.96 -4.63
N LEU A 58 -0.38 7.31 -4.54
CA LEU A 58 -0.47 5.95 -4.01
C LEU A 58 0.24 4.94 -4.92
N GLU A 59 0.11 5.11 -6.22
CA GLU A 59 0.84 4.32 -7.21
C GLU A 59 2.35 4.53 -7.07
N GLU A 60 2.79 5.79 -7.00
CA GLU A 60 4.20 6.14 -6.84
C GLU A 60 4.79 5.60 -5.53
N LEU A 61 4.06 5.68 -4.42
CA LEU A 61 4.44 5.11 -3.14
C LEU A 61 4.55 3.58 -3.20
N THR A 62 3.61 2.93 -3.89
CA THR A 62 3.61 1.47 -4.07
C THR A 62 4.85 1.01 -4.84
N LEU A 63 5.19 1.71 -5.93
CA LEU A 63 6.41 1.46 -6.71
C LEU A 63 7.67 1.74 -5.87
N ALA A 64 7.70 2.85 -5.12
CA ALA A 64 8.82 3.19 -4.26
C ALA A 64 9.06 2.12 -3.18
N ALA A 65 7.99 1.53 -2.65
CA ALA A 65 7.97 0.42 -1.70
C ALA A 65 8.25 -0.95 -2.34
N GLY A 66 8.51 -1.02 -3.65
CA GLY A 66 8.95 -2.21 -4.37
C GLY A 66 7.83 -3.09 -4.91
N GLY A 67 6.59 -2.61 -4.91
CA GLY A 67 5.46 -3.27 -5.53
C GLY A 67 5.41 -3.05 -7.03
N THR A 68 4.66 -3.89 -7.73
CA THR A 68 4.36 -3.75 -9.16
C THR A 68 2.92 -3.32 -9.35
N ILE A 69 2.66 -2.34 -10.20
CA ILE A 69 1.29 -1.94 -10.55
C ILE A 69 0.87 -2.68 -11.81
N VAL A 70 -0.30 -3.31 -11.77
CA VAL A 70 -0.87 -4.04 -12.90
C VAL A 70 -2.06 -3.28 -13.44
N LYS A 71 -1.94 -2.82 -14.70
CA LYS A 71 -3.00 -2.07 -15.38
C LYS A 71 -4.10 -3.01 -15.87
N ARG A 72 -5.33 -2.51 -15.95
CA ARG A 72 -6.54 -3.28 -16.32
C ARG A 72 -6.44 -4.03 -17.66
N ASN A 73 -5.59 -3.57 -18.58
CA ASN A 73 -5.40 -4.13 -19.92
C ASN A 73 -4.13 -4.99 -20.04
N GLU A 74 -3.34 -5.04 -18.97
CA GLU A 74 -2.10 -5.81 -18.90
C GLU A 74 -2.39 -6.99 -17.96
N THR A 75 -2.92 -8.08 -18.50
CA THR A 75 -2.77 -9.37 -17.82
C THR A 75 -1.26 -9.61 -17.67
N PRO A 76 -0.73 -9.84 -16.46
CA PRO A 76 0.63 -10.33 -16.32
C PRO A 76 0.67 -11.62 -17.14
N ALA A 77 1.47 -11.64 -18.21
CA ALA A 77 1.68 -12.87 -18.94
C ALA A 77 2.20 -13.89 -17.92
N LEU A 78 1.42 -14.93 -17.66
CA LEU A 78 1.81 -16.11 -16.88
C LEU A 78 2.88 -16.95 -17.61
N ASN A 79 3.73 -16.30 -18.42
CA ASN A 79 4.66 -16.93 -19.33
C ASN A 79 6.08 -16.48 -18.98
N ASP A 80 6.58 -16.96 -17.84
CA ASP A 80 7.99 -17.33 -17.72
C ASP A 80 8.09 -18.47 -16.71
N THR A 81 7.71 -19.65 -17.20
CA THR A 81 8.01 -20.94 -16.59
C THR A 81 9.53 -21.10 -16.56
N ASN A 82 10.21 -20.61 -15.50
CA ASN A 82 11.53 -21.07 -15.04
C ASN A 82 12.12 -20.27 -13.86
N ALA A 83 11.53 -19.13 -13.47
CA ALA A 83 11.85 -18.56 -12.17
C ALA A 83 11.06 -19.33 -11.10
N LYS A 84 11.72 -19.77 -10.02
CA LYS A 84 11.03 -20.27 -8.82
C LYS A 84 9.95 -19.25 -8.44
N GLN A 85 8.71 -19.58 -8.76
CA GLN A 85 7.55 -18.75 -8.53
C GLN A 85 7.27 -18.84 -7.03
N ASP A 86 8.06 -18.12 -6.23
CA ASP A 86 7.57 -17.67 -4.95
C ASP A 86 6.24 -17.00 -5.26
N SER A 87 5.16 -17.53 -4.70
CA SER A 87 3.79 -17.20 -5.06
C SER A 87 3.59 -15.68 -5.01
N LEU A 88 3.61 -15.02 -6.17
CA LEU A 88 3.36 -13.58 -6.29
C LEU A 88 2.03 -13.29 -5.60
N LYS A 89 2.06 -12.41 -4.59
CA LYS A 89 0.84 -11.99 -3.90
C LYS A 89 0.23 -10.86 -4.70
N ASN A 90 -0.98 -11.10 -5.21
CA ASN A 90 -1.72 -10.12 -5.99
C ASN A 90 -2.81 -9.49 -5.11
N PHE A 91 -2.86 -8.17 -5.12
CA PHE A 91 -3.79 -7.38 -4.34
C PHE A 91 -4.69 -6.54 -5.25
N PHE A 92 -5.97 -6.48 -4.93
CA PHE A 92 -6.91 -5.53 -5.50
C PHE A 92 -7.23 -4.46 -4.46
N VAL A 93 -6.93 -3.21 -4.81
CA VAL A 93 -6.96 -2.06 -3.91
C VAL A 93 -8.19 -1.22 -4.20
N TYR A 94 -9.05 -1.01 -3.20
CA TYR A 94 -10.22 -0.14 -3.32
C TYR A 94 -10.10 1.14 -2.48
N CYS A 95 -10.75 2.21 -2.94
CA CYS A 95 -10.71 3.51 -2.30
C CYS A 95 -11.71 3.58 -1.14
N LEU A 96 -11.20 3.92 0.05
CA LEU A 96 -11.99 4.12 1.28
C LEU A 96 -12.41 5.57 1.46
N ASP A 97 -11.89 6.49 0.64
CA ASP A 97 -12.21 7.91 0.79
C ASP A 97 -13.56 8.21 0.14
N PRO A 98 -14.42 9.01 0.80
CA PRO A 98 -15.70 9.40 0.24
C PRO A 98 -15.52 10.22 -1.04
N PRO A 99 -16.46 10.13 -1.99
CA PRO A 99 -16.55 11.10 -3.07
C PRO A 99 -16.69 12.53 -2.52
N GLU A 100 -16.19 13.52 -3.26
CA GLU A 100 -16.40 14.92 -2.90
C GLU A 100 -17.89 15.27 -2.80
N GLY A 101 -18.28 15.99 -1.75
CA GLY A 101 -19.66 16.46 -1.55
C GLY A 101 -20.64 15.40 -1.01
N CYS A 102 -20.15 14.22 -0.62
CA CYS A 102 -20.98 13.14 -0.09
C CYS A 102 -21.32 13.34 1.40
N ASN A 103 -22.57 13.09 1.79
CA ASN A 103 -23.01 13.18 3.20
C ASN A 103 -22.64 11.91 3.98
N LEU A 104 -22.48 11.98 5.31
CA LEU A 104 -21.98 10.86 6.14
C LEU A 104 -22.69 9.51 5.91
N THR A 105 -24.02 9.49 5.76
CA THR A 105 -24.77 8.25 5.50
C THR A 105 -24.45 7.68 4.12
N GLU A 106 -24.30 8.54 3.12
CA GLU A 106 -23.94 8.14 1.75
C GLU A 106 -22.50 7.64 1.68
N VAL A 107 -21.60 8.14 2.54
CA VAL A 107 -20.21 7.68 2.62
C VAL A 107 -20.13 6.19 2.97
N ALA A 108 -20.87 5.75 3.99
CA ALA A 108 -20.87 4.34 4.40
C ALA A 108 -21.37 3.43 3.28
N ASP A 109 -22.48 3.81 2.64
CA ASP A 109 -23.07 3.04 1.53
C ASP A 109 -22.12 2.97 0.31
N VAL A 110 -21.43 4.08 0.00
CA VAL A 110 -20.45 4.13 -1.11
C VAL A 110 -19.25 3.24 -0.82
N ILE A 111 -18.69 3.31 0.39
CA ILE A 111 -17.54 2.48 0.78
C ILE A 111 -17.92 1.00 0.75
N GLN A 112 -19.09 0.65 1.31
CA GLN A 112 -19.61 -0.71 1.31
C GLN A 112 -19.74 -1.25 -0.11
N LYS A 113 -20.36 -0.49 -1.01
CA LYS A 113 -20.50 -0.88 -2.42
C LYS A 113 -19.15 -1.12 -3.10
N ARG A 114 -18.15 -0.26 -2.84
CA ARG A 114 -16.80 -0.43 -3.40
C ARG A 114 -16.12 -1.70 -2.86
N ALA A 115 -16.31 -2.02 -1.58
CA ALA A 115 -15.80 -3.25 -0.98
C ALA A 115 -16.45 -4.49 -1.64
N GLU A 116 -17.78 -4.50 -1.79
CA GLU A 116 -18.50 -5.60 -2.45
C GLU A 116 -18.05 -5.82 -3.90
N GLU A 117 -17.89 -4.74 -4.67
CA GLU A 117 -17.38 -4.82 -6.05
C GLU A 117 -15.94 -5.35 -6.10
N ALA A 118 -15.11 -4.93 -5.14
CA ALA A 118 -13.74 -5.37 -5.00
C ALA A 118 -13.66 -6.87 -4.62
N GLU A 119 -14.50 -7.33 -3.70
CA GLU A 119 -14.63 -8.75 -3.33
C GLU A 119 -15.04 -9.62 -4.51
N VAL A 120 -16.06 -9.23 -5.26
CA VAL A 120 -16.49 -9.94 -6.47
C VAL A 120 -15.33 -10.05 -7.47
N PHE A 121 -14.57 -8.97 -7.66
CA PHE A 121 -13.38 -9.00 -8.50
C PHE A 121 -12.29 -9.90 -7.94
N GLY A 122 -12.00 -9.81 -6.64
CA GLY A 122 -11.00 -10.60 -5.93
C GLY A 122 -11.25 -12.10 -6.05
N VAL A 123 -12.48 -12.55 -5.78
CA VAL A 123 -12.91 -13.96 -5.93
C VAL A 123 -12.70 -14.44 -7.36
N LYS A 124 -13.07 -13.62 -8.36
CA LYS A 124 -12.92 -13.98 -9.78
C LYS A 124 -11.46 -14.06 -10.24
N SER A 125 -10.59 -13.21 -9.70
CA SER A 125 -9.20 -13.06 -10.12
C SER A 125 -8.19 -13.83 -9.25
N GLY A 126 -8.62 -14.33 -8.08
CA GLY A 126 -7.73 -14.91 -7.08
C GLY A 126 -6.89 -13.86 -6.33
N ASN A 127 -7.26 -12.58 -6.41
CA ASN A 127 -6.56 -11.49 -5.75
C ASN A 127 -7.09 -11.28 -4.33
N GLN A 128 -6.18 -10.94 -3.41
CA GLN A 128 -6.57 -10.50 -2.07
C GLN A 128 -7.07 -9.06 -2.12
N VAL A 129 -8.19 -8.77 -1.46
CA VAL A 129 -8.81 -7.44 -1.49
C VAL A 129 -8.36 -6.65 -0.28
N ILE A 130 -7.96 -5.40 -0.50
CA ILE A 130 -7.50 -4.48 0.55
C ILE A 130 -8.01 -3.05 0.30
N GLY A 131 -8.30 -2.33 1.38
CA GLY A 131 -8.50 -0.89 1.32
C GLY A 131 -7.17 -0.16 1.13
N HIS A 132 -7.18 1.01 0.47
CA HIS A 132 -5.95 1.76 0.21
C HIS A 132 -5.20 2.21 1.48
N THR A 133 -5.88 2.35 2.62
CA THR A 133 -5.25 2.69 3.91
C THR A 133 -4.29 1.61 4.37
N TRP A 134 -4.53 0.33 4.04
CA TRP A 134 -3.59 -0.76 4.34
C TRP A 134 -2.22 -0.51 3.69
N LEU A 135 -2.18 0.06 2.48
CA LEU A 135 -0.91 0.45 1.83
C LEU A 135 -0.21 1.54 2.62
N LEU A 136 -0.96 2.59 2.96
CA LEU A 136 -0.44 3.74 3.71
C LEU A 136 0.10 3.32 5.07
N ASP A 137 -0.66 2.53 5.83
CA ASP A 137 -0.26 2.04 7.15
C ASP A 137 0.93 1.07 7.05
N SER A 138 1.01 0.28 5.98
CA SER A 138 2.16 -0.60 5.74
C SER A 138 3.43 0.19 5.41
N ILE A 139 3.29 1.26 4.64
CA ILE A 139 4.40 2.18 4.30
C ILE A 139 4.82 2.98 5.53
N ALA A 140 3.86 3.56 6.25
CA ALA A 140 4.08 4.38 7.43
C ALA A 140 4.79 3.60 8.54
N ALA A 141 4.46 2.32 8.76
CA ALA A 141 5.17 1.45 9.70
C ALA A 141 6.45 0.80 9.13
N CYS A 142 6.71 0.94 7.83
CA CYS A 142 7.70 0.19 7.05
C CYS A 142 7.63 -1.34 7.30
N LYS A 143 6.40 -1.85 7.40
CA LYS A 143 6.07 -3.23 7.76
C LYS A 143 4.69 -3.57 7.21
N LEU A 144 4.51 -4.78 6.69
CA LEU A 144 3.21 -5.24 6.23
C LEU A 144 2.22 -5.30 7.40
N GLN A 145 1.09 -4.61 7.25
CA GLN A 145 -0.03 -4.71 8.17
C GLN A 145 -0.76 -6.04 7.99
N PRO A 146 -1.43 -6.58 9.03
CA PRO A 146 -2.36 -7.67 8.85
C PRO A 146 -3.43 -7.25 7.83
N VAL A 147 -3.86 -8.18 6.99
CA VAL A 147 -5.05 -7.95 6.18
C VAL A 147 -6.21 -8.48 7.00
N ASP A 148 -7.15 -7.59 7.32
CA ASP A 148 -8.40 -7.99 7.95
C ASP A 148 -9.19 -8.82 6.92
N CYS A 149 -9.41 -10.10 7.24
CA CYS A 149 -10.18 -11.03 6.44
C CYS A 149 -11.67 -10.94 6.77
#